data_AF-A0A3S9LDY9-F1
#
_entry.id   AF-A0A3S9LDY9-F1
#
_cell.length_a   1.000
_cell.length_b   1.000
_cell.length_c   1.000
_cell.angle_alpha   90.00
_cell.angle_beta   90.00
_cell.angle_gamma   90.00
#
_symmetry.space_group_name_H-M   'P 1'
#
loop_
_entity.id
_entity.type
_entity.pdbx_description
1 polymer ?
#
loop_
_entity_poly.entity_id
_entity_poly.type
_entity_poly.pdbx_seq_one_letter_code
_entity_poly.pdbx_strand_id
1 'polypeptide(L)'
;MTSTPVPPTMSEDTPWPSRSLVLLCGVSLLAFAGGLLVTEWFGEIGTDIDLKPFFIPYLLIAAVRFGLPTLAVGFGAAVGEGVLDVFEGYELDDPVGFVGYVLGFVIFGWYLHRVADDPSSRRGLAVAAILGAFVQAFFESFAFFLFEPAAGTRQAALSLVGNTLSHGILLGAIPLLFFVPLARAHIRTRLRP
;
A
#
# COMPACT_ATOMS: atom_id res chain seq x y z
N MET A 1 -12.78 17.80 40.00
CA MET A 1 -12.74 17.12 38.69
C MET A 1 -11.91 17.96 37.76
N THR A 2 -10.64 17.61 37.57
CA THR A 2 -9.75 18.25 36.60
C THR A 2 -10.03 17.63 35.23
N SER A 3 -10.70 18.38 34.35
CA SER A 3 -10.84 17.98 32.95
C SER A 3 -9.44 17.96 32.33
N THR A 4 -9.00 16.78 31.91
CA THR A 4 -7.81 16.65 31.08
C THR A 4 -8.04 17.42 29.78
N PRO A 5 -7.14 18.35 29.39
CA PRO A 5 -7.30 19.09 28.15
C PRO A 5 -7.24 18.10 26.98
N VAL A 6 -8.29 18.10 26.16
CA VAL A 6 -8.30 17.37 24.89
C VAL A 6 -7.20 17.98 24.02
N PRO A 7 -6.20 17.21 23.58
CA PRO A 7 -5.13 17.75 22.75
C PRO A 7 -5.74 18.32 21.46
N PRO A 8 -5.24 19.46 20.97
CA PRO A 8 -5.79 20.09 19.77
C PRO A 8 -5.72 19.12 18.60
N THR A 9 -6.87 18.86 17.99
CA THR A 9 -6.96 18.14 16.72
C THR A 9 -6.27 19.00 15.65
N MET A 10 -5.18 18.49 15.07
CA MET A 10 -4.54 19.20 13.95
C MET A 10 -5.55 19.38 12.83
N SER A 11 -5.73 20.61 12.33
CA SER A 11 -6.59 20.87 11.18
C SER A 11 -6.07 20.13 9.94
N GLU A 12 -6.96 19.71 9.05
CA GLU A 12 -6.58 19.11 7.76
C GLU A 12 -5.65 20.02 6.95
N ASP A 13 -5.75 21.34 7.16
CA ASP A 13 -5.01 22.38 6.45
C ASP A 13 -3.60 22.65 6.99
N THR A 14 -3.27 22.15 8.19
CA THR A 14 -1.92 22.36 8.76
C THR A 14 -0.91 21.52 7.96
N PRO A 15 0.09 22.08 7.25
CA PRO A 15 1.03 21.29 6.46
C PRO A 15 1.83 20.31 7.35
N TRP A 16 2.10 19.11 6.84
CA TRP A 16 2.97 18.17 7.55
C TRP A 16 4.41 18.70 7.56
N PRO A 17 5.11 18.68 8.71
CA PRO A 17 6.52 18.99 8.74
C PRO A 17 7.28 18.05 7.80
N SER A 18 8.19 18.59 6.97
CA SER A 18 8.96 17.78 6.00
C SER A 18 9.69 16.61 6.66
N ARG A 19 10.18 16.80 7.90
CA ARG A 19 10.82 15.75 8.69
C ARG A 19 9.89 14.56 8.96
N SER A 20 8.61 14.82 9.22
CA SER A 20 7.62 13.77 9.45
C SER A 20 7.31 12.98 8.17
N LEU A 21 7.29 13.65 7.01
CA LEU A 21 7.12 12.99 5.72
C LEU A 21 8.32 12.10 5.39
N VAL A 22 9.54 12.59 5.62
CA VAL A 22 10.77 11.80 5.44
C VAL A 22 10.80 10.59 6.39
N LEU A 23 10.43 10.77 7.66
CA LEU A 23 10.33 9.68 8.62
C LEU A 23 9.31 8.63 8.17
N LEU A 24 8.12 9.07 7.74
CA LEU A 24 7.06 8.18 7.28
C LEU A 24 7.49 7.38 6.04
N CYS A 25 8.18 8.05 5.10
CA CYS A 25 8.78 7.41 3.94
C CYS A 25 9.81 6.34 4.35
N GLY A 26 10.74 6.67 5.25
CA GLY A 26 11.76 5.74 5.72
C GLY A 26 11.18 4.55 6.49
N VAL A 27 10.17 4.79 7.34
CA VAL A 27 9.47 3.71 8.05
C VAL A 27 8.74 2.80 7.06
N SER A 28 8.05 3.37 6.06
CA SER A 28 7.37 2.57 5.05
C SER A 28 8.34 1.71 4.24
N LEU A 29 9.47 2.29 3.82
CA LEU A 29 10.53 1.58 3.11
C LEU A 29 11.02 0.38 3.93
N LEU A 30 11.48 0.63 5.16
CA LEU A 30 12.07 -0.42 5.99
C LEU A 30 11.05 -1.50 6.37
N ALA A 31 9.81 -1.10 6.68
CA ALA A 31 8.77 -2.05 7.08
C ALA A 31 8.31 -2.90 5.90
N PHE A 32 8.16 -2.30 4.71
CA PHE A 32 7.73 -3.05 3.53
C PHE A 32 8.85 -3.96 3.03
N ALA A 33 10.08 -3.45 2.84
CA ALA A 33 11.25 -4.26 2.50
C ALA A 33 11.49 -5.40 3.50
N GLY A 34 11.39 -5.12 4.81
CA GLY A 34 11.50 -6.16 5.83
C GLY A 34 10.39 -7.21 5.74
N GLY A 35 9.19 -6.83 5.31
CA GLY A 35 8.08 -7.74 5.04
C GLY A 35 8.33 -8.62 3.81
N LEU A 36 8.78 -8.00 2.71
CA LEU A 36 9.11 -8.66 1.44
C LEU A 36 10.15 -9.76 1.64
N LEU A 37 11.24 -9.48 2.37
CA LEU A 37 12.25 -10.49 2.75
C LEU A 37 11.67 -11.74 3.43
N VAL A 38 10.54 -11.62 4.13
CA VAL A 38 9.86 -12.74 4.79
C VAL A 38 8.91 -13.45 3.84
N THR A 39 8.15 -12.71 3.04
CA THR A 39 7.06 -13.26 2.23
C THR A 39 7.51 -13.75 0.86
N GLU A 40 8.54 -13.15 0.28
CA GLU A 40 9.15 -13.55 -0.99
C GLU A 40 10.12 -14.73 -0.83
N TRP A 41 10.51 -15.05 0.41
CA TRP A 41 11.21 -16.31 0.71
C TRP A 41 10.47 -17.55 0.19
N PHE A 42 9.14 -17.48 0.05
CA PHE A 42 8.32 -18.58 -0.47
C PHE A 42 8.32 -18.69 -2.01
N GLY A 43 8.94 -17.74 -2.72
CA GLY A 43 8.95 -17.64 -4.18
C GLY A 43 7.60 -17.22 -4.76
N GLU A 44 7.57 -17.12 -6.09
CA GLU A 44 6.37 -16.78 -6.85
C GLU A 44 5.41 -17.97 -7.00
N ILE A 45 4.10 -17.71 -6.99
CA ILE A 45 3.04 -18.71 -7.20
C ILE A 45 2.56 -18.67 -8.66
N GLY A 46 3.29 -19.32 -9.55
CA GLY A 46 3.06 -19.20 -10.99
C GLY A 46 3.96 -18.12 -11.58
N THR A 47 3.62 -17.60 -12.76
CA THR A 47 4.40 -16.52 -13.39
C THR A 47 3.95 -15.19 -12.80
N ASP A 48 4.84 -14.50 -12.09
CA ASP A 48 4.65 -13.11 -11.62
C ASP A 48 3.42 -12.96 -10.70
N ILE A 49 3.27 -13.90 -9.77
CA ILE A 49 2.26 -13.81 -8.71
C ILE A 49 2.97 -13.91 -7.37
N ASP A 50 3.09 -12.77 -6.70
CA ASP A 50 3.89 -12.68 -5.50
C ASP A 50 3.08 -12.60 -4.23
N LEU A 51 3.77 -12.93 -3.14
CA LEU A 51 3.27 -12.74 -1.80
C LEU A 51 3.83 -11.44 -1.25
N LYS A 52 3.27 -10.31 -1.66
CA LYS A 52 3.72 -9.00 -1.15
C LYS A 52 2.83 -8.51 0.00
N PRO A 53 3.40 -8.10 1.14
CA PRO A 53 2.65 -7.83 2.37
C PRO A 53 2.02 -6.42 2.37
N PHE A 54 1.12 -6.17 1.41
CA PHE A 54 0.50 -4.86 1.17
C PHE A 54 -0.23 -4.28 2.39
N PHE A 55 -0.66 -5.13 3.32
CA PHE A 55 -1.24 -4.67 4.59
C PHE A 55 -0.30 -3.75 5.37
N ILE A 56 1.03 -3.87 5.22
CA ILE A 56 2.01 -3.02 5.91
C ILE A 56 1.87 -1.55 5.47
N PRO A 57 2.08 -1.17 4.19
CA PRO A 57 1.89 0.20 3.75
C PRO A 57 0.43 0.65 3.92
N TYR A 58 -0.54 -0.24 3.73
CA TYR A 58 -1.94 0.08 3.98
C TYR A 58 -2.24 0.46 5.44
N LEU A 59 -1.63 -0.21 6.42
CA LEU A 59 -1.76 0.15 7.85
C LEU A 59 -1.17 1.53 8.13
N LEU A 60 -0.01 1.83 7.57
CA LEU A 60 0.61 3.15 7.70
C LEU A 60 -0.27 4.23 7.06
N ILE A 61 -0.86 3.95 5.88
CA ILE A 61 -1.77 4.87 5.21
C ILE A 61 -3.06 5.07 6.00
N ALA A 62 -3.62 4.01 6.59
CA ALA A 62 -4.78 4.11 7.46
C ALA A 62 -4.50 5.00 8.69
N ALA A 63 -3.27 5.00 9.20
CA ALA A 63 -2.87 5.79 10.37
C ALA A 63 -2.64 7.29 10.10
N VAL A 64 -2.53 7.71 8.84
CA VAL A 64 -2.24 9.09 8.45
C VAL A 64 -3.40 9.71 7.67
N ARG A 65 -3.37 11.04 7.49
CA ARG A 65 -4.35 11.73 6.64
C ARG A 65 -3.98 11.57 5.17
N PHE A 66 -4.99 11.59 4.30
CA PHE A 66 -4.79 11.61 2.86
C PHE A 66 -3.97 12.83 2.38
N GLY A 67 -3.17 12.64 1.33
CA GLY A 67 -2.37 13.67 0.68
C GLY A 67 -0.88 13.30 0.68
N LEU A 68 -0.01 14.28 0.96
CA LEU A 68 1.45 14.06 1.04
C LEU A 68 1.88 12.90 1.96
N PRO A 69 1.24 12.64 3.12
CA PRO A 69 1.59 11.48 3.94
C PRO A 69 1.34 10.16 3.23
N THR A 70 0.20 10.01 2.55
CA THR A 70 -0.10 8.81 1.74
C THR A 70 0.92 8.64 0.62
N LEU A 71 1.28 9.73 -0.06
CA LEU A 71 2.31 9.70 -1.09
C LEU A 71 3.68 9.30 -0.53
N ALA A 72 4.04 9.80 0.66
CA ALA A 72 5.30 9.45 1.32
C ALA A 72 5.36 7.97 1.71
N VAL A 73 4.26 7.39 2.21
CA VAL A 73 4.18 5.93 2.45
C VAL A 73 4.32 5.18 1.14
N GLY A 74 3.51 5.53 0.12
CA GLY A 74 3.55 4.84 -1.17
C GLY A 74 4.91 4.88 -1.84
N PHE A 75 5.57 6.05 -1.83
CA PHE A 75 6.93 6.21 -2.33
C PHE A 75 7.95 5.40 -1.53
N GLY A 76 7.87 5.42 -0.19
CA GLY A 76 8.74 4.63 0.66
C GLY A 76 8.63 3.13 0.38
N ALA A 77 7.41 2.61 0.27
CA ALA A 77 7.17 1.21 -0.08
C ALA A 77 7.70 0.86 -1.48
N ALA A 78 7.44 1.69 -2.50
CA ALA A 78 7.94 1.47 -3.85
C ALA A 78 9.48 1.48 -3.93
N VAL A 79 10.15 2.34 -3.15
CA VAL A 79 11.61 2.30 -3.02
C VAL A 79 12.08 1.04 -2.29
N GLY A 80 11.32 0.59 -1.27
CA GLY A 80 11.65 -0.62 -0.54
C GLY A 80 11.63 -1.87 -1.42
N GLU A 81 10.62 -1.96 -2.29
CA GLU A 81 10.51 -2.98 -3.36
C GLU A 81 11.70 -2.90 -4.31
N GLY A 82 11.87 -1.77 -5.03
CA GLY A 82 12.90 -1.67 -6.07
C GLY A 82 14.33 -1.84 -5.54
N VAL A 83 14.59 -1.55 -4.25
CA VAL A 83 15.89 -1.87 -3.63
C VAL A 83 16.10 -3.38 -3.52
N LEU A 84 15.08 -4.16 -3.17
CA LEU A 84 15.17 -5.61 -3.09
C LEU A 84 15.25 -6.25 -4.48
N ASP A 85 14.47 -5.76 -5.46
CA ASP A 85 14.53 -6.24 -6.85
C ASP A 85 15.95 -6.14 -7.42
N VAL A 86 16.67 -5.05 -7.11
CA VAL A 86 18.07 -4.87 -7.49
C VAL A 86 18.99 -5.93 -6.86
N PHE A 87 18.73 -6.37 -5.63
CA PHE A 87 19.51 -7.42 -4.98
C PHE A 87 19.16 -8.83 -5.48
N GLU A 88 17.92 -9.03 -5.92
CA GLU A 88 17.43 -10.31 -6.46
C GLU A 88 17.82 -10.51 -7.92
N GLY A 89 18.24 -9.45 -8.59
CA GLY A 89 18.72 -9.50 -9.97
C GLY A 89 17.61 -9.42 -11.01
N TYR A 90 16.41 -8.99 -10.63
CA TYR A 90 15.30 -8.71 -11.54
C TYR A 90 15.58 -7.46 -12.41
N GLU A 91 15.09 -7.48 -13.66
CA GLU A 91 15.47 -6.55 -14.73
C GLU A 91 14.45 -5.42 -15.00
N LEU A 92 14.89 -4.15 -14.93
CA LEU A 92 14.55 -2.99 -15.81
C LEU A 92 13.09 -2.58 -16.12
N ASP A 93 12.06 -3.37 -15.84
CA ASP A 93 10.63 -3.01 -15.91
C ASP A 93 10.15 -2.25 -14.65
N ASP A 94 11.02 -2.22 -13.66
CA ASP A 94 11.06 -1.47 -12.40
C ASP A 94 10.42 -0.06 -12.45
N PRO A 95 10.57 0.79 -13.50
CA PRO A 95 9.92 2.10 -13.50
C PRO A 95 8.39 2.04 -13.58
N VAL A 96 7.84 1.03 -14.28
CA VAL A 96 6.38 0.88 -14.44
C VAL A 96 5.79 0.26 -13.18
N GLY A 97 6.44 -0.78 -12.64
CA GLY A 97 6.10 -1.37 -11.34
C GLY A 97 6.12 -0.33 -10.24
N PHE A 98 7.20 0.46 -10.11
CA PHE A 98 7.34 1.55 -9.14
C PHE A 98 6.17 2.54 -9.19
N VAL A 99 5.80 2.99 -10.40
CA VAL A 99 4.63 3.87 -10.59
C VAL A 99 3.35 3.16 -10.15
N GLY A 100 3.20 1.88 -10.49
CA GLY A 100 2.13 1.01 -10.03
C GLY A 100 1.98 1.00 -8.51
N TYR A 101 3.08 0.78 -7.77
CA TYR A 101 3.10 0.81 -6.31
C TYR A 101 2.63 2.15 -5.76
N VAL A 102 3.26 3.25 -6.21
CA VAL A 102 2.92 4.59 -5.71
C VAL A 102 1.44 4.90 -5.97
N LEU A 103 0.94 4.64 -7.18
CA LEU A 103 -0.44 4.91 -7.54
C LEU A 103 -1.41 3.99 -6.79
N GLY A 104 -1.12 2.69 -6.69
CA GLY A 104 -1.95 1.74 -5.96
C GLY A 104 -2.12 2.12 -4.50
N PHE A 105 -1.03 2.47 -3.82
CA PHE A 105 -1.07 2.94 -2.42
C PHE A 105 -1.78 4.29 -2.27
N VAL A 106 -1.60 5.22 -3.21
CA VAL A 106 -2.33 6.50 -3.21
C VAL A 106 -3.83 6.27 -3.42
N ILE A 107 -4.23 5.37 -4.32
CA ILE A 107 -5.63 5.04 -4.59
C ILE A 107 -6.27 4.35 -3.38
N PHE A 108 -5.56 3.44 -2.71
CA PHE A 108 -6.00 2.88 -1.42
C PHE A 108 -6.32 4.00 -0.42
N GLY A 109 -5.37 4.92 -0.20
CA GLY A 109 -5.56 6.02 0.74
C GLY A 109 -6.65 6.99 0.32
N TRP A 110 -6.77 7.28 -0.97
CA TRP A 110 -7.84 8.13 -1.51
C TRP A 110 -9.20 7.52 -1.21
N TYR A 111 -9.41 6.26 -1.58
CA TYR A 111 -10.69 5.60 -1.36
C TYR A 111 -11.02 5.56 0.13
N LEU A 112 -10.07 5.12 0.96
CA LEU A 112 -10.29 4.96 2.39
C LEU A 112 -10.65 6.29 3.06
N HIS A 113 -9.91 7.36 2.77
CA HIS A 113 -10.05 8.63 3.50
C HIS A 113 -11.02 9.63 2.87
N ARG A 114 -11.35 9.48 1.58
CA ARG A 114 -12.18 10.45 0.83
C ARG A 114 -13.49 9.87 0.30
N VAL A 115 -13.58 8.56 0.10
CA VAL A 115 -14.75 7.92 -0.53
C VAL A 115 -15.53 7.07 0.46
N ALA A 116 -14.84 6.31 1.31
CA ALA A 116 -15.51 5.46 2.29
C ALA A 116 -16.21 6.30 3.37
N ASP A 117 -17.46 5.94 3.67
CA ASP A 117 -18.24 6.60 4.74
C ASP A 117 -17.58 6.40 6.12
N ASP A 118 -17.06 5.19 6.36
CA ASP A 118 -16.29 4.84 7.55
C ASP A 118 -14.98 4.14 7.14
N PRO A 119 -13.81 4.78 7.32
CA PRO A 119 -12.49 4.23 6.99
C PRO A 119 -12.05 3.09 7.92
N SER A 120 -12.75 2.86 9.03
CA SER A 120 -12.53 1.70 9.90
C SER A 120 -13.49 0.54 9.61
N SER A 121 -14.46 0.73 8.70
CA SER A 121 -15.41 -0.31 8.35
C SER A 121 -14.73 -1.43 7.57
N ARG A 122 -15.16 -2.68 7.83
CA ARG A 122 -14.64 -3.86 7.13
C ARG A 122 -14.79 -3.75 5.61
N ARG A 123 -15.92 -3.21 5.16
CA ARG A 123 -16.20 -2.98 3.74
C ARG A 123 -15.24 -1.93 3.16
N GLY A 124 -15.05 -0.80 3.85
CA GLY A 124 -14.15 0.26 3.39
C GLY A 124 -12.71 -0.25 3.23
N LEU A 125 -12.20 -0.97 4.23
CA LEU A 125 -10.86 -1.55 4.22
C LEU A 125 -10.68 -2.56 3.08
N ALA A 126 -11.64 -3.48 2.90
CA ALA A 126 -11.56 -4.50 1.86
C ALA A 126 -11.60 -3.88 0.45
N VAL A 127 -12.53 -2.96 0.19
CA VAL A 127 -12.63 -2.31 -1.12
C VAL A 127 -11.41 -1.45 -1.41
N ALA A 128 -10.91 -0.69 -0.43
CA ALA A 128 -9.69 0.08 -0.58
C ALA A 128 -8.50 -0.81 -0.97
N ALA A 129 -8.31 -1.92 -0.24
CA ALA A 129 -7.19 -2.84 -0.44
C ALA A 129 -7.22 -3.50 -1.81
N ILE A 130 -8.40 -3.98 -2.23
CA ILE A 130 -8.59 -4.57 -3.56
C ILE A 130 -8.35 -3.53 -4.66
N LEU A 131 -8.87 -2.30 -4.49
CA LEU A 131 -8.71 -1.25 -5.50
C LEU A 131 -7.24 -0.82 -5.65
N GLY A 132 -6.52 -0.64 -4.53
CA GLY A 132 -5.11 -0.28 -4.55
C GLY A 132 -4.24 -1.38 -5.19
N ALA A 133 -4.50 -2.64 -4.83
CA ALA A 133 -3.79 -3.78 -5.39
C ALA A 133 -4.10 -3.97 -6.88
N PHE A 134 -5.35 -3.80 -7.29
CA PHE A 134 -5.74 -3.85 -8.69
C PHE A 134 -5.00 -2.81 -9.53
N VAL A 135 -4.89 -1.57 -9.03
CA VAL A 135 -4.15 -0.52 -9.75
C VAL A 135 -2.68 -0.89 -9.87
N GLN A 136 -2.04 -1.33 -8.80
CA GLN A 136 -0.64 -1.74 -8.85
C GLN A 136 -0.41 -2.94 -9.80
N ALA A 137 -1.21 -4.00 -9.66
CA ALA A 137 -1.16 -5.18 -10.50
C ALA A 137 -1.48 -4.86 -11.98
N PHE A 138 -2.28 -3.83 -12.26
CA PHE A 138 -2.51 -3.37 -13.63
C PHE A 138 -1.24 -2.81 -14.27
N PHE A 139 -0.42 -2.07 -13.51
CA PHE A 139 0.84 -1.55 -14.02
C PHE A 139 1.88 -2.66 -14.21
N GLU A 140 1.99 -3.63 -13.30
CA GLU A 140 2.85 -4.82 -13.49
C GLU A 140 2.39 -5.67 -14.69
N SER A 141 1.10 -5.96 -14.77
CA SER A 141 0.52 -6.65 -15.93
C SER A 141 0.79 -5.90 -17.24
N PHE A 142 0.79 -4.57 -17.22
CA PHE A 142 1.13 -3.76 -18.38
C PHE A 142 2.62 -3.85 -18.75
N ALA A 143 3.50 -4.05 -17.78
CA ALA A 143 4.93 -4.21 -17.98
C ALA A 143 5.27 -5.39 -18.91
N PHE A 144 4.51 -6.50 -18.85
CA PHE A 144 4.64 -7.60 -19.81
C PHE A 144 4.55 -7.16 -21.27
N PHE A 145 3.70 -6.19 -21.61
CA PHE A 145 3.58 -5.73 -23.00
C PHE A 145 4.74 -4.84 -23.44
N LEU A 146 5.46 -4.24 -22.50
CA LEU A 146 6.58 -3.34 -22.77
C LEU A 146 7.92 -4.06 -22.73
N PHE A 147 8.11 -4.95 -21.76
CA PHE A 147 9.42 -5.53 -21.42
C PHE A 147 9.50 -7.02 -21.70
N GLU A 148 8.38 -7.76 -21.63
CA GLU A 148 8.34 -9.18 -22.00
C GLU A 148 7.23 -9.54 -23.02
N PRO A 149 7.26 -9.01 -24.26
CA PRO A 149 6.16 -9.18 -25.21
C PRO A 149 5.87 -10.65 -25.58
N ALA A 150 6.83 -11.56 -25.34
CA ALA A 150 6.71 -12.99 -25.59
C ALA A 150 5.82 -13.73 -24.58
N ALA A 151 5.67 -13.20 -23.35
CA ALA A 151 4.79 -13.74 -22.31
C ALA A 151 3.31 -13.79 -22.74
N GLY A 152 2.90 -12.77 -23.50
CA GLY A 152 1.58 -12.65 -24.11
C GLY A 152 0.44 -12.32 -23.14
N THR A 153 -0.74 -12.07 -23.71
CA THR A 153 -1.92 -11.58 -22.96
C THR A 153 -2.38 -12.52 -21.83
N ARG A 154 -2.15 -13.82 -21.97
CA ARG A 154 -2.58 -14.80 -20.97
C ARG A 154 -1.79 -14.65 -19.67
N GLN A 155 -0.47 -14.46 -19.74
CA GLN A 155 0.37 -14.31 -18.55
C GLN A 155 0.06 -12.97 -17.87
N ALA A 156 -0.01 -11.88 -18.63
CA ALA A 156 -0.42 -10.57 -18.12
C ALA A 156 -1.78 -10.62 -17.39
N ALA A 157 -2.78 -11.31 -17.93
CA ALA A 157 -4.08 -11.45 -17.27
C ALA A 157 -4.03 -12.31 -15.99
N LEU A 158 -3.18 -13.34 -15.95
CA LEU A 158 -2.99 -14.16 -14.77
C LEU A 158 -2.25 -13.41 -13.66
N SER A 159 -1.19 -12.66 -14.00
CA SER A 159 -0.48 -11.78 -13.06
C SER A 159 -1.44 -10.72 -12.49
N LEU A 160 -2.21 -10.01 -13.34
CA LEU A 160 -3.20 -9.03 -12.88
C LEU A 160 -4.18 -9.60 -11.84
N VAL A 161 -4.80 -10.75 -12.16
CA VAL A 161 -5.77 -11.38 -11.26
C VAL A 161 -5.07 -11.94 -10.03
N GLY A 162 -3.93 -12.61 -10.20
CA GLY A 162 -3.12 -13.19 -9.15
C GLY A 162 -2.71 -12.16 -8.11
N ASN A 163 -2.04 -11.09 -8.54
CA ASN A 163 -1.57 -9.99 -7.70
C ASN A 163 -2.73 -9.20 -7.07
N THR A 164 -3.85 -9.02 -7.78
CA THR A 164 -5.05 -8.41 -7.16
C THR A 164 -5.57 -9.27 -6.00
N LEU A 165 -5.56 -10.60 -6.13
CA LEU A 165 -6.02 -11.52 -5.09
C LEU A 165 -4.99 -11.65 -3.95
N SER A 166 -3.71 -11.85 -4.26
CA SER A 166 -2.66 -12.00 -3.26
C SER A 166 -2.45 -10.70 -2.49
N HIS A 167 -2.18 -9.59 -3.18
CA HIS A 167 -1.88 -8.30 -2.56
C HIS A 167 -3.13 -7.61 -2.01
N GLY A 168 -4.25 -7.71 -2.73
CA GLY A 168 -5.49 -7.01 -2.38
C GLY A 168 -6.32 -7.71 -1.33
N ILE A 169 -6.42 -9.04 -1.39
CA ILE A 169 -7.27 -9.82 -0.49
C ILE A 169 -6.43 -10.52 0.58
N LEU A 170 -5.54 -11.42 0.19
CA LEU A 170 -4.85 -12.32 1.11
C LEU A 170 -3.89 -11.57 2.03
N LEU A 171 -3.05 -10.72 1.47
CA LEU A 171 -2.03 -9.93 2.16
C LEU A 171 -2.38 -8.45 2.25
N GLY A 172 -3.61 -8.07 1.89
CA GLY A 172 -4.14 -6.72 2.03
C GLY A 172 -5.33 -6.69 2.97
N ALA A 173 -6.52 -6.95 2.42
CA ALA A 173 -7.79 -6.86 3.13
C ALA A 173 -7.82 -7.74 4.40
N ILE A 174 -7.50 -9.04 4.28
CA ILE A 174 -7.63 -9.98 5.41
C ILE A 174 -6.81 -9.49 6.62
N PRO A 175 -5.49 -9.23 6.52
CA PRO A 175 -4.71 -8.70 7.65
C PRO A 175 -5.23 -7.34 8.15
N LEU A 176 -5.63 -6.43 7.25
CA LEU A 176 -6.19 -5.14 7.65
C LEU A 176 -7.41 -5.29 8.55
N LEU A 177 -8.30 -6.24 8.25
CA LEU A 177 -9.49 -6.50 9.06
C LEU A 177 -9.16 -6.93 10.50
N PHE A 178 -7.97 -7.47 10.74
CA PHE A 178 -7.50 -7.84 12.08
C PHE A 178 -6.71 -6.69 12.75
N PHE A 179 -5.83 -6.02 12.02
CA PHE A 179 -4.91 -5.04 12.59
C PHE A 179 -5.50 -3.64 12.73
N VAL A 180 -6.36 -3.19 11.81
CA VAL A 180 -6.98 -1.86 11.87
C VAL A 180 -7.84 -1.67 13.12
N PRO A 181 -8.67 -2.64 13.56
CA PRO A 181 -9.39 -2.53 14.83
C PRO A 181 -8.48 -2.34 16.04
N LEU A 182 -7.31 -2.99 16.06
CA LEU A 182 -6.34 -2.89 17.15
C LEU A 182 -5.64 -1.51 17.16
N ALA A 183 -5.47 -0.91 15.98
CA ALA A 183 -4.86 0.40 15.80
C ALA A 183 -5.86 1.57 15.82
N ARG A 184 -7.17 1.31 16.03
CA ARG A 184 -8.25 2.30 15.86
C ARG A 184 -8.07 3.60 16.66
N ALA A 185 -7.47 3.52 17.86
CA ALA A 185 -7.17 4.71 18.68
C ALA A 185 -6.09 5.63 18.07
N HIS A 186 -5.27 5.11 17.17
CA HIS A 186 -4.16 5.83 16.51
C HIS A 186 -4.49 6.19 15.05
N ILE A 187 -5.57 5.64 14.51
CA ILE A 187 -6.03 5.93 13.16
C ILE A 187 -6.64 7.32 13.14
N ARG A 188 -5.85 8.29 12.65
CA ARG A 188 -6.26 9.68 12.43
C ARG A 188 -7.12 9.81 11.19
N THR A 189 -8.19 9.04 11.14
CA THR A 189 -9.28 9.28 10.20
C THR A 189 -10.21 10.33 10.78
N ARG A 190 -10.99 10.98 9.91
CA ARG A 190 -12.06 11.91 10.26
C ARG A 190 -13.11 11.28 11.19
N LEU A 191 -12.77 11.06 12.45
CA LEU A 191 -13.78 10.83 13.48
C LEU A 191 -14.32 12.20 13.81
N ARG A 192 -15.35 12.62 13.06
CA ARG A 192 -16.23 13.69 13.54
C ARG A 192 -16.78 13.25 14.91
N PRO A 193 -16.85 14.16 15.88
CA PRO A 193 -17.37 13.89 17.21
C PRO A 193 -18.82 13.40 17.18
#